data_AF-A0A821UXZ2-F1
#
_entry.id   AF-A0A821UXZ2-F1
#
_cell.length_a   1.000
_cell.length_b   1.000
_cell.length_c   1.000
_cell.angle_alpha   90.00
_cell.angle_beta   90.00
_cell.angle_gamma   90.00
#
_symmetry.space_group_name_H-M   'P 1'
#
loop_
_entity.id
_entity.type
_entity.pdbx_description
1 polymer ?
#
loop_
_entity_poly.entity_id
_entity_poly.type
_entity_poly.pdbx_seq_one_letter_code
_entity_poly.pdbx_strand_id
1 'polypeptide(L)'
;MEEAQKAQDDESSSEDWTITFCVIGEACSNIRLLSALEDRYAYECINSEEQVLRTLSETKQLLTKRQLRIYVIESFEESLFYNLKEDENIYIISSELVLTCAEKKIDIPVPRRNRPLYSQHLSSAIICFVGGTRREIQTKFSDIVHYLGGSVRKDYGDQVTHVVSFANLGEKYLTAFNMERSEILTEDWLLECWKERDNRILDVLDNDFIRIYRAKPLHNLNLFFFGAADETEQRHLHTLTLDN
;
A
#
# COMPACT_ATOMS: atom_id res chain seq x y z
N MET A 1 -33.52 42.14 10.31
CA MET A 1 -33.81 41.37 11.54
C MET A 1 -34.62 40.09 11.24
N GLU A 2 -34.57 39.55 10.02
CA GLU A 2 -35.35 38.36 9.65
C GLU A 2 -34.54 37.33 8.83
N GLU A 3 -33.22 37.53 8.71
CA GLU A 3 -32.29 36.57 8.07
C GLU A 3 -31.31 35.94 9.07
N ALA A 4 -31.37 36.32 10.34
CA ALA A 4 -30.52 35.77 11.40
C ALA A 4 -31.23 34.67 12.24
N GLN A 5 -32.48 34.32 11.91
CA GLN A 5 -33.31 33.39 12.68
C GLN A 5 -33.56 32.05 11.97
N LYS A 6 -32.87 31.76 10.85
CA LYS A 6 -33.13 30.55 10.03
C LYS A 6 -31.92 29.64 9.80
N ALA A 7 -30.83 29.83 10.56
CA ALA A 7 -29.68 28.93 10.55
C ALA A 7 -29.42 28.29 11.93
N GLN A 8 -30.45 28.30 12.78
CA GLN A 8 -30.44 27.74 14.13
C GLN A 8 -31.41 26.56 14.26
N ASP A 9 -31.70 25.89 13.14
CA ASP A 9 -32.51 24.66 13.02
C ASP A 9 -31.83 23.67 12.05
N ASP A 10 -30.55 23.37 12.27
CA ASP A 10 -29.91 22.17 11.70
C ASP A 10 -28.98 21.48 12.73
N GLU A 11 -29.28 21.66 14.03
CA GLU A 11 -28.96 20.67 15.05
C GLU A 11 -30.08 19.62 15.05
N SER A 12 -30.06 18.69 14.08
CA SER A 12 -30.76 17.41 14.23
C SER A 12 -30.07 16.28 13.46
N SER A 13 -29.55 15.31 14.23
CA SER A 13 -29.04 13.99 13.85
C SER A 13 -27.71 13.93 13.05
N SER A 14 -26.58 14.05 13.75
CA SER A 14 -25.31 13.50 13.25
C SER A 14 -25.35 11.97 13.34
N GLU A 15 -25.98 11.32 12.36
CA GLU A 15 -25.95 9.86 12.25
C GLU A 15 -24.56 9.43 11.75
N ASP A 16 -23.68 9.11 12.71
CA ASP A 16 -22.36 8.56 12.46
C ASP A 16 -22.45 7.22 11.70
N TRP A 17 -21.43 6.94 10.89
CA TRP A 17 -21.33 5.66 10.18
C TRP A 17 -21.24 4.50 11.18
N THR A 18 -22.06 3.47 10.99
CA THR A 18 -21.92 2.22 11.76
C THR A 18 -20.97 1.29 11.02
N ILE A 19 -19.88 0.88 11.67
CA ILE A 19 -18.88 -0.02 11.09
C ILE A 19 -19.03 -1.42 11.69
N THR A 20 -19.03 -2.44 10.84
CA THR A 20 -19.00 -3.85 11.24
C THR A 20 -17.86 -4.56 10.53
N PHE A 21 -17.06 -5.31 11.27
CA PHE A 21 -15.98 -6.11 10.71
C PHE A 21 -16.49 -7.51 10.35
N CYS A 22 -16.30 -7.91 9.10
CA CYS A 22 -16.66 -9.24 8.61
C CYS A 22 -15.38 -10.07 8.52
N VAL A 23 -15.10 -10.88 9.53
CA VAL A 23 -13.96 -11.80 9.53
C VAL A 23 -14.31 -12.99 8.65
N ILE A 24 -13.50 -13.27 7.64
CA ILE A 24 -13.82 -14.29 6.62
C ILE A 24 -12.68 -15.29 6.41
N GLY A 25 -13.06 -16.53 6.07
CA GLY A 25 -12.10 -17.59 5.77
C GLY A 25 -11.26 -18.00 6.98
N GLU A 26 -9.96 -18.22 6.77
CA GLU A 26 -9.03 -18.68 7.81
C GLU A 26 -8.91 -17.73 9.00
N ALA A 27 -9.13 -16.42 8.77
CA ALA A 27 -9.10 -15.41 9.82
C ALA A 27 -10.13 -15.67 10.94
N CYS A 28 -11.24 -16.39 10.65
CA CYS A 28 -12.22 -16.80 11.67
C CYS A 28 -11.62 -17.75 12.73
N SER A 29 -10.50 -18.41 12.43
CA SER A 29 -9.83 -19.32 13.38
C SER A 29 -8.75 -18.60 14.21
N ASN A 30 -8.47 -17.33 13.93
CA ASN A 30 -7.44 -16.55 14.60
C ASN A 30 -7.97 -15.95 15.92
N ILE A 31 -7.82 -16.69 17.02
CA ILE A 31 -8.34 -16.30 18.34
C ILE A 31 -7.81 -14.92 18.80
N ARG A 32 -6.55 -14.59 18.46
CA ARG A 32 -5.96 -13.29 18.81
C ARG A 32 -6.66 -12.16 18.08
N LEU A 33 -6.98 -12.34 16.80
CA LEU A 33 -7.74 -11.38 16.00
C LEU A 33 -9.14 -11.18 16.59
N LEU A 34 -9.86 -12.26 16.88
CA LEU A 34 -11.22 -12.16 17.41
C LEU A 34 -11.24 -11.45 18.76
N SER A 35 -10.30 -11.78 19.65
CA SER A 35 -10.16 -11.08 20.93
C SER A 35 -9.82 -9.60 20.77
N ALA A 36 -9.05 -9.23 19.74
CA ALA A 36 -8.72 -7.83 19.46
C ALA A 36 -9.92 -7.03 18.94
N LEU A 37 -10.83 -7.68 18.20
CA LEU A 37 -12.06 -7.06 17.71
C LEU A 37 -13.12 -6.97 18.82
N GLU A 38 -13.37 -8.04 19.57
CA GLU A 38 -14.41 -8.11 20.61
C GLU A 38 -14.31 -6.99 21.65
N ASP A 39 -13.09 -6.57 21.97
CA ASP A 39 -12.84 -5.52 22.97
C ASP A 39 -13.40 -4.15 22.56
N ARG A 40 -13.43 -3.84 21.26
CA ARG A 40 -13.67 -2.45 20.78
C ARG A 40 -14.59 -2.31 19.57
N TYR A 41 -14.90 -3.39 18.87
CA TYR A 41 -15.54 -3.35 17.56
C TYR A 41 -16.62 -4.42 17.41
N ALA A 42 -17.71 -4.07 16.72
CA ALA A 42 -18.69 -5.05 16.28
C ALA A 42 -18.11 -5.88 15.13
N TYR A 43 -18.12 -7.21 15.25
CA TYR A 43 -17.68 -8.10 14.19
C TYR A 43 -18.58 -9.33 14.06
N GLU A 44 -18.53 -9.95 12.88
CA GLU A 44 -19.15 -11.23 12.59
C GLU A 44 -18.11 -12.16 11.93
N CYS A 45 -18.12 -13.44 12.31
CA CYS A 45 -17.32 -14.47 11.65
C CYS A 45 -18.15 -15.16 10.57
N ILE A 46 -17.61 -15.21 9.36
CA ILE A 46 -18.26 -15.76 8.18
C ILE A 46 -17.35 -16.84 7.59
N ASN A 47 -17.77 -18.09 7.75
CA ASN A 47 -17.00 -19.28 7.41
C ASN A 47 -17.67 -20.13 6.32
N SER A 48 -18.87 -19.77 5.87
CA SER A 48 -19.55 -20.40 4.73
C SER A 48 -19.51 -19.50 3.49
N GLU A 49 -19.19 -20.08 2.34
CA GLU A 49 -19.19 -19.39 1.04
C GLU A 49 -20.54 -18.73 0.72
N GLU A 50 -21.66 -19.39 1.05
CA GLU A 50 -23.00 -18.84 0.85
C GLU A 50 -23.22 -17.55 1.67
N GLN A 51 -22.69 -17.52 2.90
CA GLN A 51 -22.78 -16.35 3.76
C GLN A 51 -21.90 -15.21 3.24
N VAL A 52 -20.69 -15.52 2.74
CA VAL A 52 -19.82 -14.53 2.08
C VAL A 52 -20.58 -13.89 0.92
N LEU A 53 -21.10 -14.69 -0.01
CA LEU A 53 -21.86 -14.21 -1.17
C LEU A 53 -23.06 -13.34 -0.77
N ARG A 54 -23.81 -13.76 0.27
CA ARG A 54 -24.91 -12.96 0.82
C ARG A 54 -24.41 -11.61 1.32
N THR A 55 -23.37 -11.57 2.16
CA THR A 55 -22.84 -10.31 2.71
C THR A 55 -22.31 -9.36 1.63
N LEU A 56 -21.66 -9.90 0.59
CA LEU A 56 -21.21 -9.11 -0.56
C LEU A 56 -22.40 -8.47 -1.28
N SER A 57 -23.46 -9.24 -1.57
CA SER A 57 -24.66 -8.75 -2.24
C SER A 57 -25.38 -7.63 -1.48
N GLU A 58 -25.34 -7.68 -0.13
CA GLU A 58 -25.96 -6.69 0.74
C GLU A 58 -25.11 -5.41 0.88
N THR A 59 -23.79 -5.49 0.65
CA THR A 59 -22.84 -4.41 0.98
C THR A 59 -23.23 -3.09 0.31
N LYS A 60 -23.63 -3.12 -0.96
CA LYS A 60 -24.07 -1.92 -1.69
C LYS A 60 -25.30 -1.25 -1.06
N GLN A 61 -26.26 -2.04 -0.57
CA GLN A 61 -27.46 -1.52 0.09
C GLN A 61 -27.14 -0.99 1.49
N LEU A 62 -26.18 -1.59 2.21
CA LEU A 62 -25.77 -1.13 3.53
C LEU A 62 -25.06 0.24 3.45
N LEU A 63 -24.25 0.46 2.42
CA LEU A 63 -23.59 1.74 2.19
C LEU A 63 -24.59 2.90 2.03
N THR A 64 -25.77 2.68 1.42
CA THR A 64 -26.81 3.72 1.31
C THR A 64 -27.50 4.02 2.64
N LYS A 65 -27.42 3.09 3.59
CA LYS A 65 -27.91 3.22 4.97
C LYS A 65 -26.82 3.65 5.95
N ARG A 66 -25.67 4.15 5.47
CA ARG A 66 -24.50 4.55 6.29
C ARG A 66 -23.94 3.41 7.16
N GLN A 67 -24.08 2.18 6.69
CA GLN A 67 -23.52 0.99 7.32
C GLN A 67 -22.36 0.49 6.46
N LEU A 68 -21.17 0.45 7.05
CA LEU A 68 -19.94 0.04 6.39
C LEU A 68 -19.51 -1.34 6.90
N ARG A 69 -19.39 -2.30 5.98
CA ARG A 69 -18.74 -3.59 6.24
C ARG A 69 -17.29 -3.53 5.79
N ILE A 70 -16.38 -3.89 6.69
CA ILE A 70 -14.96 -4.04 6.40
C ILE A 70 -14.61 -5.53 6.53
N TYR A 71 -14.16 -6.13 5.45
CA TYR A 71 -13.79 -7.54 5.37
C TYR A 71 -12.37 -7.73 5.87
N VAL A 72 -12.20 -8.62 6.84
CA VAL A 72 -10.91 -8.96 7.45
C VAL A 72 -10.48 -10.34 6.95
N ILE A 73 -9.35 -10.40 6.25
CA ILE A 73 -8.76 -11.65 5.70
C ILE A 73 -7.34 -11.84 6.20
N GLU A 74 -6.82 -13.07 6.12
CA GLU A 74 -5.45 -13.37 6.57
C GLU A 74 -4.40 -12.98 5.51
N SER A 75 -4.66 -13.26 4.23
CA SER A 75 -3.68 -13.13 3.14
C SER A 75 -4.22 -12.36 1.93
N PHE A 76 -3.37 -11.54 1.32
CA PHE A 76 -3.66 -10.83 0.05
C PHE A 76 -3.08 -11.57 -1.18
N GLU A 77 -2.66 -12.83 -1.00
CA GLU A 77 -2.07 -13.66 -2.06
C GLU A 77 -2.99 -14.82 -2.46
N GLU A 78 -4.17 -14.92 -1.85
CA GLU A 78 -5.13 -16.00 -2.06
C GLU A 78 -6.28 -15.60 -3.00
N SER A 79 -6.92 -16.60 -3.62
CA SER A 79 -8.07 -16.41 -4.51
C SER A 79 -9.21 -15.63 -3.85
N LEU A 80 -9.43 -15.83 -2.54
CA LEU A 80 -10.44 -15.10 -1.78
C LEU A 80 -10.22 -13.59 -1.87
N PHE A 81 -8.98 -13.13 -1.69
CA PHE A 81 -8.64 -11.71 -1.80
C PHE A 81 -8.94 -11.16 -3.20
N TYR A 82 -8.49 -11.87 -4.24
CA TYR A 82 -8.69 -11.41 -5.61
C TYR A 82 -10.17 -11.31 -5.97
N ASN A 83 -10.98 -12.31 -5.58
CA ASN A 83 -12.42 -12.30 -5.79
C ASN A 83 -13.11 -11.12 -5.09
N LEU A 84 -12.71 -10.80 -3.85
CA LEU A 84 -13.27 -9.67 -3.11
C LEU A 84 -12.85 -8.31 -3.70
N LYS A 85 -11.61 -8.21 -4.19
CA LYS A 85 -11.06 -6.98 -4.78
C LYS A 85 -11.77 -6.58 -6.08
N GLU A 86 -12.51 -7.49 -6.73
CA GLU A 86 -13.23 -7.19 -7.98
C GLU A 86 -14.36 -6.17 -7.80
N ASP A 87 -15.02 -6.13 -6.64
CA ASP A 87 -16.10 -5.18 -6.36
C ASP A 87 -15.58 -3.96 -5.60
N GLU A 88 -15.80 -2.79 -6.19
CA GLU A 88 -15.32 -1.53 -5.63
C GLU A 88 -15.96 -1.10 -4.33
N ASN A 89 -17.11 -1.68 -3.98
CA ASN A 89 -17.81 -1.37 -2.74
C ASN A 89 -17.29 -2.21 -1.57
N ILE A 90 -16.33 -3.10 -1.80
CA ILE A 90 -15.75 -3.97 -0.80
C ILE A 90 -14.50 -3.32 -0.21
N TYR A 91 -14.52 -3.19 1.11
CA TYR A 91 -13.44 -2.63 1.91
C TYR A 91 -12.71 -3.78 2.59
N ILE A 92 -11.41 -3.91 2.36
CA ILE A 92 -10.64 -5.08 2.78
C ILE A 92 -9.48 -4.61 3.66
N ILE A 93 -9.30 -5.27 4.79
CA ILE A 93 -8.09 -5.17 5.60
C ILE A 93 -7.54 -6.55 5.93
N SER A 94 -6.27 -6.63 6.32
CA SER A 94 -5.72 -7.87 6.85
C SER A 94 -6.02 -8.03 8.35
N SER A 95 -5.97 -9.26 8.83
CA SER A 95 -5.91 -9.57 10.26
C SER A 95 -4.68 -8.96 10.93
N GLU A 96 -3.55 -8.93 10.22
CA GLU A 96 -2.29 -8.38 10.70
C GLU A 96 -2.38 -6.88 11.04
N LEU A 97 -3.11 -6.10 10.24
CA LEU A 97 -3.38 -4.69 10.51
C LEU A 97 -4.16 -4.53 11.82
N VAL A 98 -5.22 -5.33 12.01
CA VAL A 98 -6.06 -5.28 13.21
C VAL A 98 -5.25 -5.56 14.46
N LEU A 99 -4.41 -6.62 14.41
CA LEU A 99 -3.53 -6.99 15.51
C LEU A 99 -2.52 -5.88 15.83
N THR A 100 -1.91 -5.29 14.80
CA THR A 100 -0.98 -4.16 14.97
C THR A 100 -1.66 -2.94 15.61
N CYS A 101 -2.88 -2.62 15.18
CA CYS A 101 -3.66 -1.51 15.75
C CYS A 101 -4.00 -1.77 17.23
N ALA A 102 -4.41 -3.00 17.56
CA ALA A 102 -4.72 -3.40 18.92
C ALA A 102 -3.49 -3.32 19.85
N GLU A 103 -2.33 -3.80 19.40
CA GLU A 103 -1.07 -3.73 20.15
C GLU A 103 -0.63 -2.29 20.41
N LYS A 104 -0.74 -1.43 19.39
CA LYS A 104 -0.43 0.00 19.49
C LYS A 104 -1.52 0.82 20.18
N LYS A 105 -2.66 0.21 20.52
CA LYS A 105 -3.85 0.86 21.11
C LYS A 105 -4.35 2.06 20.30
N ILE A 106 -4.32 1.92 18.97
CA ILE A 106 -4.85 2.90 18.03
C ILE A 106 -6.11 2.35 17.35
N ASP A 107 -6.88 3.23 16.72
CA ASP A 107 -8.03 2.80 15.94
C ASP A 107 -7.63 2.12 14.63
N ILE A 108 -8.43 1.15 14.22
CA ILE A 108 -8.29 0.52 12.90
C ILE A 108 -8.63 1.57 11.84
N PRO A 109 -7.70 1.90 10.92
CA PRO A 109 -7.97 2.88 9.89
C PRO A 109 -9.03 2.36 8.91
N VAL A 110 -9.98 3.21 8.54
CA VAL A 110 -10.94 2.87 7.49
C VAL A 110 -10.23 2.91 6.13
N PRO A 111 -10.12 1.78 5.40
CA PRO A 111 -9.48 1.77 4.11
C PRO A 111 -10.25 2.63 3.11
N ARG A 112 -9.56 3.17 2.11
CA ARG A 112 -10.24 3.87 1.01
C ARG A 112 -10.90 2.86 0.08
N ARG A 113 -11.92 3.31 -0.65
CA ARG A 113 -12.55 2.52 -1.72
C ARG A 113 -11.48 2.04 -2.71
N ASN A 114 -11.54 0.77 -3.14
CA ASN A 114 -10.55 0.16 -4.04
C ASN A 114 -9.09 0.23 -3.52
N ARG A 115 -8.90 0.33 -2.20
CA ARG A 115 -7.58 0.37 -1.56
C ARG A 115 -7.58 -0.54 -0.34
N PRO A 116 -7.50 -1.87 -0.56
CA PRO A 116 -7.25 -2.82 0.51
C PRO A 116 -6.02 -2.42 1.33
N LEU A 117 -6.04 -2.66 2.64
CA LEU A 117 -4.96 -2.28 3.53
C LEU A 117 -4.46 -3.49 4.34
N TYR A 118 -3.24 -3.91 4.06
CA TYR A 118 -2.59 -5.03 4.74
C TYR A 118 -1.80 -4.60 5.98
N SER A 119 -1.08 -3.49 5.90
CA SER A 119 -0.33 -2.97 7.04
C SER A 119 -0.06 -1.48 6.84
N GLN A 120 0.69 -0.86 7.75
CA GLN A 120 1.01 0.57 7.71
C GLN A 120 2.51 0.85 7.58
N HIS A 121 3.29 -0.13 7.12
CA HIS A 121 4.74 -0.02 6.95
C HIS A 121 5.15 1.17 6.05
N LEU A 122 4.33 1.51 5.06
CA LEU A 122 4.55 2.64 4.14
C LEU A 122 3.60 3.81 4.39
N SER A 123 2.96 3.91 5.56
CA SER A 123 1.90 4.90 5.84
C SER A 123 2.33 6.37 5.68
N SER A 124 3.61 6.68 5.89
CA SER A 124 4.20 8.01 5.66
C SER A 124 4.89 8.15 4.30
N ALA A 125 4.97 7.07 3.50
CA ALA A 125 5.66 7.08 2.22
C ALA A 125 4.76 7.58 1.08
N ILE A 126 5.28 8.59 0.36
CA ILE A 126 4.75 9.07 -0.91
C ILE A 126 5.76 8.72 -1.99
N ILE A 127 5.38 7.84 -2.91
CA ILE A 127 6.26 7.20 -3.88
C ILE A 127 5.98 7.72 -5.29
N CYS A 128 7.05 7.97 -6.05
CA CYS A 128 6.98 8.20 -7.49
C CYS A 128 7.79 7.12 -8.23
N PHE A 129 7.23 6.58 -9.31
CA PHE A 129 7.89 5.58 -10.13
C PHE A 129 8.57 6.23 -11.34
N VAL A 130 9.83 5.88 -11.60
CA VAL A 130 10.65 6.39 -12.73
C VAL A 130 11.30 5.25 -13.52
N GLY A 131 11.99 5.58 -14.62
CA GLY A 131 12.77 4.60 -15.39
C GLY A 131 12.03 3.84 -16.48
N GLY A 132 10.71 4.00 -16.58
CA GLY A 132 9.89 3.39 -17.62
C GLY A 132 9.80 1.87 -17.47
N THR A 133 8.62 1.38 -17.10
CA THR A 133 8.33 -0.06 -17.06
C THR A 133 6.98 -0.31 -17.72
N ARG A 134 6.64 -1.58 -17.92
CA ARG A 134 5.32 -1.97 -18.41
C ARG A 134 4.26 -1.55 -17.40
N ARG A 135 3.13 -1.03 -17.90
CA ARG A 135 2.01 -0.56 -17.06
C ARG A 135 1.52 -1.64 -16.09
N GLU A 136 1.51 -2.91 -16.52
CA GLU A 136 1.14 -4.04 -15.67
C GLU A 136 2.07 -4.17 -14.45
N ILE A 137 3.38 -4.01 -14.64
CA ILE A 137 4.38 -4.09 -13.56
C ILE A 137 4.23 -2.91 -12.61
N GLN A 138 4.10 -1.69 -13.15
CA GLN A 138 3.89 -0.50 -12.32
C GLN A 138 2.60 -0.57 -11.50
N THR A 139 1.53 -1.14 -12.06
CA THR A 139 0.27 -1.37 -11.33
C THR A 139 0.48 -2.31 -10.15
N LYS A 140 1.24 -3.40 -10.32
CA LYS A 140 1.55 -4.35 -9.22
C LYS A 140 2.32 -3.68 -8.09
N PHE A 141 3.35 -2.88 -8.40
CA PHE A 141 4.08 -2.14 -7.37
C PHE A 141 3.23 -1.05 -6.72
N SER A 142 2.34 -0.40 -7.48
CA SER A 142 1.39 0.55 -6.90
C SER A 142 0.43 -0.12 -5.93
N ASP A 143 -0.04 -1.33 -6.25
CA ASP A 143 -0.86 -2.15 -5.36
C ASP A 143 -0.10 -2.48 -4.06
N ILE A 144 1.16 -2.94 -4.14
CA ILE A 144 2.00 -3.19 -2.95
C ILE A 144 2.11 -1.94 -2.08
N VAL A 145 2.42 -0.79 -2.68
CA VAL A 145 2.50 0.49 -1.95
C VAL A 145 1.20 0.78 -1.21
N HIS A 146 0.06 0.59 -1.86
CA HIS A 146 -1.24 0.83 -1.26
C HIS A 146 -1.61 -0.18 -0.17
N TYR A 147 -1.28 -1.46 -0.36
CA TYR A 147 -1.49 -2.49 0.65
C TYR A 147 -0.69 -2.21 1.92
N LEU A 148 0.49 -1.61 1.80
CA LEU A 148 1.32 -1.22 2.94
C LEU A 148 0.99 0.19 3.48
N GLY A 149 -0.08 0.82 2.99
CA GLY A 149 -0.59 2.10 3.48
C GLY A 149 0.01 3.35 2.84
N GLY A 150 0.90 3.18 1.86
CA GLY A 150 1.55 4.28 1.15
C GLY A 150 0.72 4.89 0.03
N SER A 151 1.24 6.00 -0.50
CA SER A 151 0.62 6.76 -1.59
C SER A 151 1.53 6.81 -2.81
N VAL A 152 0.93 6.80 -4.01
CA VAL A 152 1.63 6.89 -5.28
C VAL A 152 1.30 8.21 -5.96
N ARG A 153 2.32 8.92 -6.44
CA ARG A 153 2.18 10.12 -7.27
C ARG A 153 2.65 9.83 -8.69
N LYS A 154 1.84 10.26 -9.67
CA LYS A 154 2.16 10.12 -11.08
C LYS A 154 3.42 10.87 -11.45
N ASP A 155 3.58 12.08 -10.92
CA ASP A 155 4.67 13.00 -11.24
C ASP A 155 5.49 13.28 -9.99
N TYR A 156 6.77 13.55 -10.20
CA TYR A 156 7.70 13.89 -9.14
C TYR A 156 7.45 15.34 -8.68
N GLY A 157 7.49 15.57 -7.38
CA GLY A 157 7.28 16.89 -6.79
C GLY A 157 7.63 16.87 -5.30
N ASP A 158 7.50 18.03 -4.64
CA ASP A 158 8.05 18.27 -3.29
C ASP A 158 7.51 17.37 -2.18
N GLN A 159 6.36 16.73 -2.40
CA GLN A 159 5.75 15.81 -1.43
C GLN A 159 6.26 14.37 -1.59
N VAL A 160 7.01 14.06 -2.65
CA VAL A 160 7.56 12.73 -2.86
C VAL A 160 8.69 12.49 -1.87
N THR A 161 8.56 11.39 -1.13
CA THR A 161 9.54 10.97 -0.11
C THR A 161 10.57 9.99 -0.67
N HIS A 162 10.11 9.10 -1.56
CA HIS A 162 10.91 8.02 -2.13
C HIS A 162 10.61 7.90 -3.63
N VAL A 163 11.63 7.57 -4.40
CA VAL A 163 11.53 7.33 -5.84
C VAL A 163 11.91 5.89 -6.09
N VAL A 164 11.02 5.13 -6.74
CA VAL A 164 11.33 3.76 -7.16
C VAL A 164 11.69 3.79 -8.64
N SER A 165 12.94 3.45 -8.94
CA SER A 165 13.53 3.47 -10.27
C SER A 165 13.57 2.07 -10.84
N PHE A 166 12.89 1.84 -11.96
CA PHE A 166 13.04 0.58 -12.73
C PHE A 166 14.27 0.61 -13.65
N ALA A 167 14.77 1.80 -13.95
CA ALA A 167 15.99 2.07 -14.68
C ALA A 167 16.36 3.53 -14.47
N ASN A 168 17.65 3.84 -14.35
CA ASN A 168 18.11 5.21 -14.12
C ASN A 168 18.12 6.06 -15.41
N LEU A 169 16.95 6.18 -16.02
CA LEU A 169 16.74 6.84 -17.31
C LEU A 169 15.50 7.73 -17.30
N GLY A 170 15.54 8.77 -18.12
CA GLY A 170 14.40 9.64 -18.41
C GLY A 170 14.33 10.88 -17.52
N GLU A 171 13.51 11.84 -17.96
CA GLU A 171 13.42 13.18 -17.36
C GLU A 171 13.01 13.16 -15.89
N LYS A 172 12.08 12.27 -15.51
CA LYS A 172 11.63 12.14 -14.11
C LYS A 172 12.75 11.67 -13.18
N TYR A 173 13.56 10.70 -13.64
CA TYR A 173 14.73 10.23 -12.89
C TYR A 173 15.76 11.37 -12.74
N LEU A 174 16.12 12.04 -13.84
CA LEU A 174 17.09 13.14 -13.81
C LEU A 174 16.63 14.29 -12.90
N THR A 175 15.33 14.60 -12.91
CA THR A 175 14.76 15.62 -12.02
C THR A 175 14.88 15.21 -10.56
N ALA A 176 14.51 13.97 -10.22
CA ALA A 176 14.64 13.46 -8.86
C ALA A 176 16.10 13.44 -8.38
N PHE A 177 17.00 12.95 -9.23
CA PHE A 177 18.44 12.89 -8.98
C PHE A 177 19.02 14.28 -8.71
N ASN A 178 18.75 15.25 -9.58
CA ASN A 178 19.29 16.61 -9.44
C ASN A 178 18.72 17.38 -8.24
N MET A 179 17.52 17.03 -7.76
CA MET A 179 16.93 17.69 -6.60
C MET A 179 17.47 17.16 -5.27
N GLU A 180 17.94 15.90 -5.22
CA GLU A 180 18.52 15.25 -4.03
C GLU A 180 17.62 15.34 -2.78
N ARG A 181 16.29 15.35 -2.96
CA ARG A 181 15.31 15.44 -1.85
C ARG A 181 14.70 14.11 -1.44
N SER A 182 14.72 13.13 -2.35
CA SER A 182 14.10 11.83 -2.15
C SER A 182 15.13 10.73 -2.37
N GLU A 183 15.01 9.66 -1.60
CA GLU A 183 15.80 8.46 -1.79
C GLU A 183 15.42 7.77 -3.10
N ILE A 184 16.39 7.45 -3.96
CA ILE A 184 16.17 6.72 -5.21
C ILE A 184 16.50 5.25 -4.96
N LEU A 185 15.49 4.40 -5.01
CA LEU A 185 15.53 2.99 -4.66
C LEU A 185 15.19 2.11 -5.86
N THR A 186 15.66 0.87 -5.86
CA THR A 186 15.22 -0.15 -6.81
C THR A 186 13.85 -0.69 -6.42
N GLU A 187 13.20 -1.40 -7.34
CA GLU A 187 11.92 -2.06 -7.08
C GLU A 187 12.01 -3.17 -6.02
N ASP A 188 13.20 -3.73 -5.79
CA ASP A 188 13.46 -4.76 -4.79
C ASP A 188 13.13 -4.30 -3.37
N TRP A 189 13.27 -2.99 -3.09
CA TRP A 189 12.84 -2.42 -1.82
C TRP A 189 11.37 -2.71 -1.53
N LEU A 190 10.49 -2.49 -2.51
CA LEU A 190 9.05 -2.75 -2.33
C LEU A 190 8.74 -4.25 -2.22
N LEU A 191 9.50 -5.10 -2.91
CA LEU A 191 9.37 -6.55 -2.78
C LEU A 191 9.76 -6.99 -1.37
N GLU A 192 10.85 -6.47 -0.80
CA GLU A 192 11.24 -6.79 0.57
C GLU A 192 10.25 -6.21 1.59
N CYS A 193 9.78 -4.97 1.39
CA CYS A 193 8.72 -4.39 2.24
C CYS A 193 7.46 -5.28 2.25
N TRP A 194 7.09 -5.87 1.11
CA TRP A 194 5.96 -6.80 1.04
C TRP A 194 6.26 -8.15 1.69
N LYS A 195 7.50 -8.63 1.63
CA LYS A 195 7.92 -9.86 2.30
C LYS A 195 7.92 -9.70 3.82
N GLU A 196 8.32 -8.53 4.32
CA GLU A 196 8.34 -8.17 5.74
C GLU A 196 7.01 -7.58 6.24
N ARG A 197 5.93 -7.71 5.48
CA ARG A 197 4.61 -7.12 5.78
C ARG A 197 4.00 -7.51 7.14
N ASP A 198 4.43 -8.65 7.69
CA ASP A 198 4.01 -9.21 8.98
C ASP A 198 4.99 -8.88 10.12
N ASN A 199 6.11 -8.22 9.81
CA ASN A 199 7.17 -7.91 10.77
C ASN A 199 6.91 -6.57 11.47
N ARG A 200 6.18 -6.61 12.58
CA ARG A 200 5.78 -5.42 13.36
C ARG A 200 6.92 -4.61 13.98
N ILE A 201 8.14 -5.16 14.03
CA ILE A 201 9.31 -4.55 14.66
C ILE A 201 10.15 -3.79 13.64
N LEU A 202 10.20 -4.27 12.39
CA LEU A 202 11.01 -3.69 11.34
C LEU A 202 10.41 -2.37 10.85
N ASP A 203 11.24 -1.33 10.79
CA ASP A 203 10.91 -0.11 10.06
C ASP A 203 11.56 -0.15 8.68
N VAL A 204 10.76 -0.39 7.64
CA VAL A 204 11.21 -0.42 6.24
C VAL A 204 11.56 0.96 5.68
N LEU A 205 11.25 2.03 6.44
CA LEU A 205 11.62 3.41 6.15
C LEU A 205 12.87 3.85 6.91
N ASP A 206 13.46 2.98 7.73
CA ASP A 206 14.71 3.28 8.40
C ASP A 206 15.87 3.41 7.39
N ASN A 207 16.79 4.34 7.68
CA ASN A 207 17.90 4.66 6.78
C ASN A 207 18.83 3.46 6.52
N ASP A 208 19.04 2.59 7.51
CA ASP A 208 19.89 1.41 7.34
C ASP A 208 19.24 0.39 6.41
N PHE A 209 17.91 0.23 6.49
CA PHE A 209 17.15 -0.63 5.59
C PHE A 209 17.13 -0.05 4.16
N ILE A 210 16.75 1.22 4.02
CA ILE A 210 16.69 1.94 2.73
C ILE A 210 18.03 1.88 1.99
N ARG A 211 19.16 2.07 2.71
CA ARG A 211 20.50 2.10 2.10
C ARG A 211 20.84 0.84 1.31
N ILE A 212 20.29 -0.32 1.70
CA ILE A 212 20.52 -1.61 1.03
C ILE A 212 19.97 -1.59 -0.41
N TYR A 213 18.88 -0.84 -0.64
CA TYR A 213 18.13 -0.84 -1.89
C TYR A 213 18.32 0.42 -2.73
N ARG A 214 19.28 1.29 -2.37
CA ARG A 214 19.59 2.47 -3.18
C ARG A 214 19.99 2.06 -4.60
N ALA A 215 19.33 2.68 -5.58
CA ALA A 215 19.65 2.45 -6.97
C ALA A 215 21.07 2.92 -7.24
N LYS A 216 21.93 2.00 -7.67
CA LYS A 216 23.29 2.33 -8.11
C LYS A 216 23.24 3.16 -9.40
N PRO A 217 24.28 3.96 -9.74
CA PRO A 217 24.22 4.91 -10.85
C PRO A 217 23.79 4.32 -12.19
N LEU A 218 24.19 3.09 -12.50
CA LEU A 218 23.94 2.42 -13.79
C LEU A 218 22.81 1.39 -13.72
N HIS A 219 21.99 1.44 -12.67
CA HIS A 219 20.90 0.51 -12.43
C HIS A 219 19.98 0.35 -13.67
N ASN A 220 19.91 -0.90 -14.15
CA ASN A 220 19.14 -1.34 -15.31
C ASN A 220 19.41 -0.55 -16.61
N LEU A 221 20.63 -0.05 -16.79
CA LEU A 221 21.08 0.56 -18.05
C LEU A 221 21.83 -0.44 -18.94
N ASN A 222 21.57 -0.36 -20.24
CA ASN A 222 22.36 -1.06 -21.26
C ASN A 222 23.38 -0.09 -21.85
N LEU A 223 24.66 -0.29 -21.54
CA LEU A 223 25.75 0.53 -22.04
C LEU A 223 26.41 -0.10 -23.27
N PHE A 224 26.69 0.73 -24.27
CA PHE A 224 27.46 0.35 -25.46
C PHE A 224 28.66 1.28 -25.59
N PHE A 225 29.85 0.69 -25.60
CA PHE A 225 31.11 1.44 -25.74
C PHE A 225 31.58 1.36 -27.20
N PHE A 226 31.81 2.51 -27.82
CA PHE A 226 32.38 2.62 -29.16
C PHE A 226 33.73 3.33 -29.09
N GLY A 227 34.74 2.81 -29.79
CA GLY A 227 36.07 3.43 -29.84
C GLY A 227 37.00 3.12 -28.66
N ALA A 228 36.62 2.24 -27.73
CA ALA A 228 37.54 1.69 -26.73
C ALA A 228 38.59 0.85 -27.46
N ALA A 229 39.79 1.41 -27.60
CA ALA A 229 40.80 0.94 -28.55
C ALA A 229 41.56 -0.30 -28.05
N ASP A 230 41.58 -0.54 -26.74
CA ASP A 230 42.25 -1.66 -26.11
C ASP A 230 41.27 -2.59 -25.36
N GLU A 231 41.52 -3.89 -25.43
CA GLU A 231 40.76 -4.93 -24.75
C GLU A 231 40.82 -4.75 -23.21
N THR A 232 41.92 -4.21 -22.69
CA THR A 232 42.07 -3.88 -21.26
C THR A 232 41.09 -2.80 -20.83
N GLU A 233 40.94 -1.74 -21.65
CA GLU A 233 40.00 -0.65 -21.40
C GLU A 233 38.55 -1.14 -21.46
N GLN A 234 38.22 -1.98 -22.44
CA GLN A 234 36.90 -2.60 -22.54
C GLN A 234 36.56 -3.47 -21.32
N ARG A 235 37.50 -4.31 -20.85
CA ARG A 235 37.30 -5.10 -19.64
C ARG A 235 37.10 -4.21 -18.41
N HIS A 236 37.89 -3.15 -18.28
CA HIS A 236 37.76 -2.22 -17.17
C HIS A 236 36.40 -1.51 -17.15
N LEU A 237 35.94 -0.99 -18.30
CA LEU A 237 34.62 -0.36 -18.44
C LEU A 237 33.48 -1.33 -18.16
N HIS A 238 33.61 -2.59 -18.61
CA HIS A 238 32.65 -3.65 -18.32
C HIS A 238 32.59 -3.95 -16.81
N THR A 239 33.73 -4.08 -16.13
CA THR A 239 33.78 -4.27 -14.67
C THR A 239 33.13 -3.11 -13.92
N LEU A 240 33.50 -1.86 -14.25
CA LEU A 240 32.88 -0.68 -13.64
C LEU A 240 31.37 -0.62 -13.84
N THR A 241 30.89 -1.08 -15.00
CA THR A 241 29.46 -1.13 -15.30
C THR A 241 28.72 -2.13 -14.40
N LEU A 242 29.31 -3.30 -14.14
CA LEU A 242 28.71 -4.33 -13.28
C LEU A 242 28.76 -3.98 -11.79
N ASP A 243 29.77 -3.20 -11.37
CA ASP A 243 29.91 -2.76 -10.00
C ASP A 243 28.90 -1.65 -9.62
N ASN A 244 28.35 -0.93 -10.62
CA ASN A 244 27.45 0.22 -10.49
C ASN A 244 26.04 -0.06 -11.03
#